data_AF-A0A7T8EE06-F1
#
_entry.id   AF-A0A7T8EE06-F1
#
_cell.length_a   1.000
_cell.length_b   1.000
_cell.length_c   1.000
_cell.angle_alpha   90.00
_cell.angle_beta   90.00
_cell.angle_gamma   90.00
#
_symmetry.space_group_name_H-M   'P 1'
#
loop_
_entity.id
_entity.type
_entity.pdbx_description
1 polymer ?
#
loop_
_entity_poly.entity_id
_entity_poly.type
_entity_poly.pdbx_seq_one_letter_code
_entity_poly.pdbx_strand_id
1 'polypeptide(L)'
;MDILDKYELKEWWNTALTPAQRDQISRDYQPMGYPSGARYLYAKLVGKSYCETDKCCFLDVLACVAKDDAKDIIRDKTEQAVKEALSQPRKNYKDIHLALTGLIKHHYRLRQNPAHYNKAKELCLLQISISRQAASAFKKPPKPHGMNMKKFEELLGHTPVGYDTPQMMPSHLGYKQLAIILEKEGELESALELTEKALKQGWTNDSDKCITKLTVKLDKRK
;
A
#
# COMPACT_ATOMS: atom_id res chain seq x y z
N MET A 1 -8.47 -20.84 13.65
CA MET A 1 -7.62 -19.73 13.20
C MET A 1 -8.32 -19.03 12.05
N ASP A 2 -8.88 -17.87 12.35
CA ASP A 2 -9.33 -16.88 11.37
C ASP A 2 -8.16 -15.93 10.99
N ILE A 3 -8.43 -14.92 10.16
CA ILE A 3 -7.39 -13.97 9.72
C ILE A 3 -6.89 -13.05 10.85
N LEU A 4 -7.73 -12.77 11.86
CA LEU A 4 -7.33 -11.97 13.02
C LEU A 4 -6.40 -12.78 13.92
N ASP A 5 -6.68 -14.08 14.12
CA ASP A 5 -5.78 -15.00 14.83
C ASP A 5 -4.42 -15.08 14.11
N LYS A 6 -4.43 -15.26 12.78
CA LYS A 6 -3.21 -15.39 11.95
C LYS A 6 -2.25 -14.21 12.13
N TYR A 7 -2.79 -13.00 12.25
CA TYR A 7 -2.00 -11.77 12.40
C TYR A 7 -1.86 -11.29 13.85
N GLU A 8 -2.26 -12.11 14.83
CA GLU A 8 -2.17 -11.80 16.25
C GLU A 8 -2.93 -10.51 16.63
N LEU A 9 -4.04 -10.24 15.93
CA LEU A 9 -4.83 -9.01 16.11
C LEU A 9 -6.06 -9.22 16.99
N LYS A 10 -6.42 -10.46 17.34
CA LYS A 10 -7.73 -10.77 17.91
C LYS A 10 -7.97 -10.17 19.30
N GLU A 11 -6.96 -10.16 20.15
CA GLU A 11 -7.07 -9.54 21.48
C GLU A 11 -7.29 -8.03 21.34
N TRP A 12 -6.39 -7.34 20.62
CA TRP A 12 -6.52 -5.91 20.33
C TRP A 12 -7.85 -5.58 19.66
N TRP A 13 -8.30 -6.38 18.70
CA TRP A 13 -9.56 -6.20 17.99
C TRP A 13 -10.77 -6.21 18.95
N ASN A 14 -10.74 -7.09 19.95
CA ASN A 14 -11.81 -7.23 20.93
C ASN A 14 -11.81 -6.15 22.02
N THR A 15 -10.64 -5.56 22.32
CA THR A 15 -10.49 -4.54 23.36
C THR A 15 -10.58 -3.11 22.81
N ALA A 16 -10.05 -2.86 21.61
CA ALA A 16 -9.97 -1.53 21.02
C ALA A 16 -11.25 -1.09 20.30
N LEU A 17 -12.06 -2.03 19.80
CA LEU A 17 -13.30 -1.74 19.08
C LEU A 17 -14.50 -2.21 19.87
N THR A 18 -15.62 -1.49 19.77
CA THR A 18 -16.91 -1.91 20.33
C THR A 18 -17.52 -3.07 19.53
N PRO A 19 -18.43 -3.87 20.12
CA PRO A 19 -19.14 -4.92 19.39
C PRO A 19 -19.84 -4.43 18.11
N ALA A 20 -20.43 -3.23 18.13
CA ALA A 20 -21.12 -2.65 16.98
C ALA A 20 -20.15 -2.28 15.85
N GLN A 21 -19.00 -1.68 16.17
CA GLN A 21 -17.95 -1.38 15.18
C GLN A 21 -17.41 -2.68 14.55
N ARG A 22 -17.17 -3.72 15.37
CA ARG A 22 -16.70 -5.02 14.88
C ARG A 22 -17.72 -5.68 13.94
N ASP A 23 -19.01 -5.65 14.28
CA ASP A 23 -20.06 -6.16 13.41
C ASP A 23 -20.10 -5.39 12.08
N GLN A 24 -20.05 -4.06 12.12
CA GLN A 24 -20.03 -3.22 10.92
C GLN A 24 -18.86 -3.55 10.01
N ILE A 25 -17.64 -3.59 10.54
CA ILE A 25 -16.45 -3.89 9.75
C ILE A 25 -16.51 -5.32 9.20
N SER A 26 -16.96 -6.29 10.01
CA SER A 26 -17.08 -7.68 9.57
C SER A 26 -18.08 -7.88 8.43
N ARG A 27 -19.16 -7.08 8.38
CA ARG A 27 -20.13 -7.15 7.26
C ARG A 27 -19.59 -6.51 6.00
N ASP A 28 -18.87 -5.40 6.15
CA ASP A 28 -18.44 -4.58 5.01
C ASP A 28 -17.07 -5.03 4.45
N TYR A 29 -16.31 -5.85 5.19
CA TYR A 29 -15.07 -6.47 4.73
C TYR A 29 -15.31 -7.56 3.68
N GLN A 30 -14.90 -7.29 2.45
CA GLN A 30 -15.02 -8.20 1.31
C GLN A 30 -13.65 -8.41 0.64
N PRO A 31 -13.03 -9.60 0.79
CA PRO A 31 -11.83 -9.95 0.05
C PRO A 31 -12.08 -9.98 -1.46
N MET A 32 -11.12 -9.48 -2.23
CA MET A 32 -11.17 -9.52 -3.69
C MET A 32 -11.20 -10.98 -4.19
N GLY A 33 -12.07 -11.26 -5.16
CA GLY A 33 -12.21 -12.60 -5.77
C GLY A 33 -13.12 -13.57 -5.00
N TYR A 34 -13.71 -13.14 -3.87
CA TYR A 34 -14.66 -13.95 -3.12
C TYR A 34 -16.12 -13.51 -3.40
N PRO A 35 -17.11 -14.42 -3.31
CA PRO A 35 -18.53 -14.07 -3.41
C PRO A 35 -18.96 -13.02 -2.39
N SER A 36 -19.93 -12.18 -2.73
CA SER A 36 -20.48 -11.19 -1.79
C SER A 36 -21.38 -11.83 -0.73
N GLY A 37 -21.49 -11.17 0.44
CA GLY A 37 -22.50 -11.50 1.45
C GLY A 37 -22.06 -12.45 2.58
N ALA A 38 -20.82 -12.92 2.57
CA ALA A 38 -20.27 -13.74 3.66
C ALA A 38 -19.37 -12.93 4.61
N ARG A 39 -19.31 -13.34 5.87
CA ARG A 39 -18.44 -12.71 6.90
C ARG A 39 -17.04 -13.32 6.89
N TYR A 40 -16.22 -12.90 5.93
CA TYR A 40 -14.88 -13.48 5.73
C TYR A 40 -13.89 -13.19 6.86
N LEU A 41 -14.10 -12.11 7.63
CA LEU A 41 -13.21 -11.73 8.73
C LEU A 41 -13.10 -12.82 9.81
N TYR A 42 -14.18 -13.57 10.04
CA TYR A 42 -14.24 -14.64 11.05
C TYR A 42 -14.29 -16.04 10.42
N ALA A 43 -14.17 -16.12 9.09
CA ALA A 43 -14.16 -17.41 8.41
C ALA A 43 -12.86 -18.17 8.74
N LYS A 44 -12.99 -19.49 8.90
CA LYS A 44 -11.82 -20.36 9.08
C LYS A 44 -10.94 -20.26 7.84
N LEU A 45 -9.65 -20.04 8.06
CA LEU A 45 -8.67 -20.06 6.99
C LEU A 45 -8.56 -21.48 6.39
N VAL A 46 -8.75 -21.61 5.08
CA VAL A 46 -8.53 -22.81 4.27
C VAL A 46 -7.31 -22.62 3.36
N GLY A 47 -6.34 -23.54 3.39
CA GLY A 47 -5.13 -23.50 2.55
C GLY A 47 -4.02 -22.55 3.04
N LYS A 48 -2.92 -22.48 2.27
CA LYS A 48 -1.73 -21.67 2.59
C LYS A 48 -1.63 -20.35 1.80
N SER A 49 -2.48 -20.15 0.80
CA SER A 49 -2.41 -18.98 -0.09
C SER A 49 -3.32 -17.86 0.40
N TYR A 50 -2.82 -17.10 1.36
CA TYR A 50 -3.31 -15.75 1.62
C TYR A 50 -2.33 -14.80 0.94
N CYS A 51 -2.86 -13.74 0.33
CA CYS A 51 -2.20 -12.85 -0.61
C CYS A 51 -0.71 -12.51 -0.31
N GLU A 52 0.00 -11.98 -1.31
CA GLU A 52 1.40 -11.56 -1.16
C GLU A 52 1.64 -10.43 -0.13
N THR A 53 0.57 -9.91 0.49
CA THR A 53 0.61 -8.90 1.55
C THR A 53 0.35 -9.51 2.93
N ASP A 54 0.58 -8.72 3.97
CA ASP A 54 0.64 -9.19 5.36
C ASP A 54 -0.22 -8.28 6.27
N LYS A 55 0.07 -8.29 7.57
CA LYS A 55 -0.63 -7.55 8.63
C LYS A 55 -0.86 -6.07 8.30
N CYS A 56 0.09 -5.36 7.68
CA CYS A 56 -0.04 -3.91 7.47
C CYS A 56 -1.12 -3.58 6.44
N CYS A 57 -1.08 -4.23 5.27
CA CYS A 57 -2.07 -4.04 4.21
C CYS A 57 -3.46 -4.51 4.68
N PHE A 58 -3.52 -5.61 5.44
CA PHE A 58 -4.77 -6.08 6.00
C PHE A 58 -5.43 -5.03 6.91
N LEU A 59 -4.68 -4.42 7.84
CA LEU A 59 -5.19 -3.34 8.68
C LEU A 59 -5.62 -2.10 7.86
N ASP A 60 -4.87 -1.74 6.81
CA ASP A 60 -5.27 -0.66 5.89
C ASP A 60 -6.62 -0.94 5.22
N VAL A 61 -6.84 -2.17 4.75
CA VAL A 61 -8.13 -2.60 4.18
C VAL A 61 -9.25 -2.49 5.19
N LEU A 62 -9.05 -2.96 6.44
CA LEU A 62 -10.04 -2.81 7.51
C LEU A 62 -10.37 -1.33 7.78
N ALA A 63 -9.37 -0.45 7.78
CA ALA A 63 -9.57 0.98 7.97
C ALA A 63 -10.33 1.65 6.80
N CYS A 64 -10.34 1.06 5.61
CA CYS A 64 -11.10 1.57 4.46
C CYS A 64 -12.61 1.32 4.59
N VAL A 65 -13.00 0.21 5.21
CA VAL A 65 -14.41 -0.15 5.43
C VAL A 65 -14.95 0.31 6.78
N ALA A 66 -14.07 0.60 7.75
CA ALA A 66 -14.45 1.13 9.04
C ALA A 66 -15.09 2.52 8.94
N LYS A 67 -16.05 2.77 9.83
CA LYS A 67 -16.75 4.05 9.96
C LYS A 67 -16.36 4.75 11.26
N ASP A 68 -16.71 6.03 11.34
CA ASP A 68 -16.57 6.85 12.53
C ASP A 68 -15.15 6.77 13.16
N ASP A 69 -15.06 6.75 14.48
CA ASP A 69 -13.84 6.65 15.26
C ASP A 69 -13.09 5.33 15.09
N ALA A 70 -13.78 4.23 14.75
CA ALA A 70 -13.13 2.94 14.47
C ALA A 70 -12.11 3.04 13.34
N LYS A 71 -12.36 3.91 12.36
CA LYS A 71 -11.40 4.17 11.28
C LYS A 71 -10.06 4.64 11.84
N ASP A 72 -10.08 5.61 12.74
CA ASP A 72 -8.87 6.23 13.27
C ASP A 72 -8.14 5.26 14.21
N ILE A 73 -8.86 4.50 15.03
CA ILE A 73 -8.30 3.42 15.86
C ILE A 73 -7.53 2.40 15.02
N ILE A 74 -8.09 1.98 13.87
CA ILE A 74 -7.42 1.02 12.99
C ILE A 74 -6.25 1.69 12.25
N ARG A 75 -6.36 2.96 11.86
CA ARG A 75 -5.26 3.71 11.24
C ARG A 75 -4.04 3.80 12.15
N ASP A 76 -4.25 4.09 13.44
CA ASP A 76 -3.20 4.09 14.44
C ASP A 76 -2.55 2.71 14.58
N LYS A 77 -3.36 1.65 14.57
CA LYS A 77 -2.83 0.28 14.58
C LYS A 77 -2.06 -0.06 13.31
N THR A 78 -2.48 0.42 12.15
CA THR A 78 -1.75 0.28 10.88
C THR A 78 -0.39 0.96 10.97
N GLU A 79 -0.29 2.17 11.54
CA GLU A 79 0.99 2.84 11.74
C GLU A 79 1.93 2.05 12.66
N GLN A 80 1.41 1.52 13.77
CA GLN A 80 2.18 0.67 14.68
C GLN A 80 2.70 -0.59 13.96
N ALA A 81 1.83 -1.27 13.21
CA ALA A 81 2.21 -2.45 12.44
C ALA A 81 3.28 -2.15 11.38
N VAL A 82 3.20 -0.99 10.70
CA VAL A 82 4.23 -0.55 9.76
C VAL A 82 5.57 -0.33 10.45
N LYS A 83 5.58 0.32 11.62
CA LYS A 83 6.80 0.52 12.42
C LYS A 83 7.41 -0.82 12.84
N GLU A 84 6.59 -1.70 13.40
CA GLU A 84 7.01 -3.06 13.78
C GLU A 84 7.62 -3.82 12.59
N ALA A 85 6.95 -3.80 11.44
CA ALA A 85 7.40 -4.49 10.23
C ALA A 85 8.72 -3.93 9.70
N LEU A 86 8.94 -2.62 9.80
CA LEU A 86 10.21 -1.98 9.45
C LEU A 86 11.34 -2.30 10.43
N SER A 87 11.03 -2.67 11.67
CA SER A 87 12.03 -3.13 12.64
C SER A 87 12.45 -4.59 12.44
N GLN A 88 11.68 -5.39 11.70
CA GLN A 88 11.99 -6.81 11.50
C GLN A 88 13.21 -7.04 10.59
N PRO A 89 14.02 -8.09 10.81
CA PRO A 89 15.13 -8.43 9.93
C PRO A 89 14.69 -8.69 8.48
N ARG A 90 13.58 -9.42 8.31
CA ARG A 90 12.97 -9.69 7.01
C ARG A 90 11.71 -8.85 6.85
N LYS A 91 11.67 -8.04 5.79
CA LYS A 91 10.60 -7.08 5.53
C LYS A 91 9.78 -7.49 4.32
N ASN A 92 8.46 -7.48 4.44
CA ASN A 92 7.59 -7.55 3.28
C ASN A 92 7.38 -6.12 2.73
N TYR A 93 8.24 -5.71 1.80
CA TYR A 93 8.18 -4.36 1.25
C TYR A 93 6.90 -4.08 0.43
N LYS A 94 6.24 -5.11 -0.15
CA LYS A 94 4.93 -4.92 -0.81
C LYS A 94 3.87 -4.55 0.22
N ASP A 95 3.83 -5.28 1.33
CA ASP A 95 2.89 -5.05 2.42
C ASP A 95 3.01 -3.64 3.01
N ILE A 96 4.25 -3.27 3.39
CA ILE A 96 4.53 -1.95 3.97
C ILE A 96 4.22 -0.83 2.96
N HIS A 97 4.65 -0.99 1.71
CA HIS A 97 4.41 0.01 0.67
C HIS A 97 2.92 0.25 0.44
N LEU A 98 2.10 -0.80 0.40
CA LEU A 98 0.67 -0.66 0.18
C LEU A 98 -0.03 -0.01 1.39
N ALA A 99 0.29 -0.43 2.61
CA ALA A 99 -0.28 0.18 3.82
C ALA A 99 0.02 1.69 3.95
N LEU A 100 1.25 2.10 3.59
CA LEU A 100 1.63 3.52 3.58
C LEU A 100 0.77 4.35 2.63
N THR A 101 0.25 3.76 1.54
CA THR A 101 -0.65 4.45 0.61
C THR A 101 -1.93 4.92 1.33
N GLY A 102 -2.56 4.04 2.10
CA GLY A 102 -3.76 4.41 2.86
C GLY A 102 -3.48 5.44 3.95
N LEU A 103 -2.36 5.30 4.66
CA LEU A 103 -1.96 6.25 5.70
C LEU A 103 -1.70 7.65 5.13
N ILE A 104 -0.96 7.76 4.03
CA ILE A 104 -0.72 9.05 3.35
C ILE A 104 -2.05 9.70 2.95
N LYS A 105 -2.98 8.95 2.36
CA LYS A 105 -4.32 9.47 1.99
C LYS A 105 -5.07 9.97 3.21
N HIS A 106 -5.06 9.21 4.31
CA HIS A 106 -5.75 9.55 5.53
C HIS A 106 -5.22 10.88 6.11
N HIS A 107 -3.91 11.00 6.31
CA HIS A 107 -3.30 12.21 6.88
C HIS A 107 -3.43 13.41 5.94
N TYR A 108 -3.22 13.23 4.62
CA TYR A 108 -3.35 14.34 3.69
C TYR A 108 -4.80 14.85 3.54
N ARG A 109 -5.81 14.00 3.75
CA ARG A 109 -7.20 14.43 3.81
C ARG A 109 -7.44 15.39 4.98
N LEU A 110 -6.76 15.18 6.11
CA LEU A 110 -6.86 15.97 7.34
C LEU A 110 -5.84 17.13 7.43
N ARG A 111 -5.15 17.45 6.32
CA ARG A 111 -4.07 18.44 6.21
C ARG A 111 -4.35 19.86 6.71
N GLN A 112 -5.60 20.22 6.98
CA GLN A 112 -5.90 21.52 7.60
C GLN A 112 -5.33 21.59 9.02
N ASN A 113 -5.17 20.43 9.67
CA ASN A 113 -4.37 20.30 10.88
C ASN A 113 -2.88 20.15 10.49
N PRO A 114 -1.99 21.05 10.94
CA PRO A 114 -0.55 20.99 10.65
C PRO A 114 0.11 19.66 11.03
N ALA A 115 -0.34 19.01 12.11
CA ALA A 115 0.20 17.72 12.52
C ALA A 115 -0.07 16.64 11.46
N HIS A 116 -1.29 16.59 10.91
CA HIS A 116 -1.62 15.66 9.83
C HIS A 116 -0.90 16.01 8.52
N TYR A 117 -0.70 17.30 8.21
CA TYR A 117 0.06 17.69 7.04
C TYR A 117 1.53 17.23 7.10
N ASN A 118 2.21 17.51 8.23
CA ASN A 118 3.58 17.07 8.46
C ASN A 118 3.68 15.54 8.45
N LYS A 119 2.73 14.87 9.10
CA LYS A 119 2.68 13.41 9.11
C LYS A 119 2.51 12.81 7.71
N ALA A 120 1.68 13.42 6.85
CA ALA A 120 1.55 12.99 5.46
C ALA A 120 2.90 13.10 4.72
N LYS A 121 3.66 14.18 4.96
CA LYS A 121 5.01 14.38 4.39
C LYS A 121 5.99 13.30 4.88
N GLU A 122 6.02 13.03 6.18
CA GLU A 122 6.84 11.96 6.78
C GLU A 122 6.52 10.59 6.18
N LEU A 123 5.23 10.25 6.06
CA LEU A 123 4.79 8.98 5.48
C LEU A 123 5.14 8.88 3.99
N CYS A 124 5.08 9.98 3.24
CA CYS A 124 5.55 10.00 1.85
C CYS A 124 7.05 9.70 1.78
N LEU A 125 7.86 10.37 2.60
CA LEU A 125 9.31 10.15 2.68
C LEU A 125 9.63 8.70 3.09
N LEU A 126 8.85 8.13 4.03
CA LEU A 126 8.99 6.75 4.45
C LEU A 126 8.66 5.76 3.32
N GLN A 127 7.61 6.00 2.54
CA GLN A 127 7.30 5.14 1.39
C GLN A 127 8.39 5.24 0.31
N ILE A 128 8.91 6.44 0.08
CA ILE A 128 10.01 6.70 -0.86
C ILE A 128 11.31 6.03 -0.39
N SER A 129 11.60 5.98 0.91
CA SER A 129 12.85 5.40 1.42
C SER A 129 12.95 3.90 1.16
N ILE A 130 11.81 3.20 1.04
CA ILE A 130 11.72 1.78 0.70
C ILE A 130 11.46 1.52 -0.78
N SER A 131 11.43 2.56 -1.64
CA SER A 131 10.92 2.44 -3.00
C SER A 131 11.74 1.47 -3.87
N ARG A 132 13.07 1.44 -3.78
CA ARG A 132 13.87 0.50 -4.58
C ARG A 132 13.57 -0.96 -4.21
N GLN A 133 13.43 -1.24 -2.92
CA GLN A 133 13.15 -2.57 -2.39
C GLN A 133 11.72 -3.00 -2.74
N ALA A 134 10.75 -2.10 -2.61
CA ALA A 134 9.38 -2.32 -3.05
C ALA A 134 9.33 -2.58 -4.56
N ALA A 135 10.05 -1.80 -5.37
CA ALA A 135 10.13 -2.00 -6.81
C ALA A 135 10.70 -3.36 -7.19
N SER A 136 11.78 -3.79 -6.54
CA SER A 136 12.34 -5.14 -6.72
C SER A 136 11.35 -6.24 -6.35
N ALA A 137 10.52 -6.02 -5.33
CA ALA A 137 9.49 -6.98 -4.94
C ALA A 137 8.36 -7.05 -5.97
N PHE A 138 7.88 -5.90 -6.47
CA PHE A 138 6.78 -5.84 -7.46
C PHE A 138 7.17 -6.32 -8.86
N LYS A 139 8.43 -6.19 -9.27
CA LYS A 139 8.91 -6.66 -10.59
C LYS A 139 9.01 -8.19 -10.73
N LYS A 140 8.92 -8.94 -9.63
CA LYS A 140 9.03 -10.40 -9.68
C LYS A 140 7.65 -11.00 -9.96
N PRO A 141 7.45 -11.71 -11.10
CA PRO A 141 6.21 -12.42 -11.31
C PRO A 141 6.05 -13.49 -10.22
N PRO A 142 4.82 -13.79 -9.78
CA PRO A 142 4.57 -14.92 -8.90
C PRO A 142 5.04 -16.19 -9.61
N LYS A 143 6.15 -16.76 -9.14
CA LYS A 143 6.58 -18.09 -9.59
C LYS A 143 5.57 -19.09 -9.03
N PRO A 144 5.03 -20.02 -9.83
CA PRO A 144 4.21 -21.09 -9.30
C PRO A 144 5.00 -21.82 -8.21
N HIS A 145 4.42 -21.89 -7.01
CA HIS A 145 5.12 -22.36 -5.83
C HIS A 145 5.56 -23.82 -6.02
N GLY A 146 6.87 -24.08 -5.95
CA GLY A 146 7.43 -25.43 -6.14
C GLY A 146 7.62 -25.89 -7.60
N MET A 147 7.44 -25.00 -8.59
CA MET A 147 7.62 -25.34 -10.01
C MET A 147 8.59 -24.36 -10.69
N ASN A 148 9.49 -24.89 -11.52
CA ASN A 148 10.33 -24.04 -12.39
C ASN A 148 9.55 -23.71 -13.68
N MET A 149 9.98 -22.67 -14.40
CA MET A 149 9.27 -22.22 -15.62
C MET A 149 9.16 -23.33 -16.67
N LYS A 150 10.20 -24.15 -16.82
CA LYS A 150 10.22 -25.25 -17.79
C LYS A 150 9.13 -26.29 -17.52
N LYS A 151 8.97 -26.74 -16.27
CA LYS A 151 7.88 -27.65 -15.86
C LYS A 151 6.50 -27.01 -16.01
N PHE A 152 6.41 -25.70 -15.83
CA PHE A 152 5.14 -24.98 -15.96
C PHE A 152 4.73 -24.85 -17.43
N GLU A 153 5.68 -24.56 -18.33
CA GLU A 153 5.48 -24.58 -19.79
C GLU A 153 5.13 -25.98 -20.29
N GLU A 154 5.83 -27.02 -19.82
CA GLU A 154 5.55 -28.42 -20.14
C GLU A 154 4.12 -28.82 -19.70
N LEU A 155 3.66 -28.35 -18.54
CA LEU A 155 2.30 -28.62 -18.05
C LEU A 155 1.23 -27.93 -18.91
N LEU A 156 1.50 -26.70 -19.35
CA LEU A 156 0.54 -25.90 -20.10
C LEU A 156 0.54 -26.23 -21.60
N GLY A 157 1.61 -26.84 -22.12
CA GLY A 157 1.79 -27.11 -23.54
C GLY A 157 1.99 -25.85 -24.40
N HIS A 158 2.16 -24.70 -23.76
CA HIS A 158 2.44 -23.40 -24.39
C HIS A 158 3.15 -22.49 -23.39
N THR A 159 3.85 -21.47 -23.91
CA THR A 159 4.43 -20.41 -23.07
C THR A 159 3.29 -19.59 -22.46
N PRO A 160 3.20 -19.50 -21.12
CA PRO A 160 2.10 -18.78 -20.49
C PRO A 160 2.12 -17.29 -20.84
N VAL A 161 1.05 -16.85 -21.50
CA VAL A 161 0.85 -15.46 -21.94
C VAL A 161 0.83 -14.54 -20.72
N GLY A 162 1.67 -13.50 -20.71
CA GLY A 162 1.74 -12.52 -19.62
C GLY A 162 2.90 -12.72 -18.62
N TYR A 163 3.69 -13.79 -18.73
CA TYR A 163 4.94 -13.92 -17.96
C TYR A 163 6.09 -13.08 -18.55
N ASP A 164 6.06 -12.83 -19.85
CA ASP A 164 7.05 -12.00 -20.57
C ASP A 164 6.65 -10.52 -20.65
N THR A 165 5.42 -10.16 -20.26
CA THR A 165 5.00 -8.76 -20.21
C THR A 165 5.65 -8.07 -19.01
N PRO A 166 6.33 -6.92 -19.20
CA PRO A 166 6.86 -6.15 -18.09
C PRO A 166 5.76 -5.87 -17.08
N GLN A 167 5.90 -6.41 -15.86
CA GLN A 167 4.90 -6.22 -14.83
C GLN A 167 4.75 -4.72 -14.58
N MET A 168 3.57 -4.18 -14.89
CA MET A 168 3.29 -2.77 -14.63
C MET A 168 3.42 -2.53 -13.14
N MET A 169 4.36 -1.67 -12.78
CA MET A 169 4.54 -1.20 -11.43
C MET A 169 3.26 -0.49 -10.97
N PRO A 170 2.83 -0.63 -9.70
CA PRO A 170 1.69 0.12 -9.21
C PRO A 170 2.03 1.61 -9.11
N SER A 171 1.02 2.46 -8.95
CA SER A 171 1.26 3.86 -8.63
C SER A 171 1.95 3.97 -7.26
N HIS A 172 2.92 4.87 -7.14
CA HIS A 172 3.62 5.14 -5.89
C HIS A 172 3.15 6.47 -5.29
N LEU A 173 2.20 6.40 -4.36
CA LEU A 173 1.55 7.59 -3.82
C LEU A 173 2.52 8.57 -3.14
N GLY A 174 3.57 8.10 -2.48
CA GLY A 174 4.55 8.92 -1.76
C GLY A 174 5.23 9.93 -2.67
N TYR A 175 5.79 9.48 -3.82
CA TYR A 175 6.32 10.39 -4.84
C TYR A 175 5.27 11.39 -5.31
N LYS A 176 4.07 10.92 -5.69
CA LYS A 176 2.99 11.77 -6.22
C LYS A 176 2.55 12.83 -5.21
N GLN A 177 2.28 12.42 -3.98
CA GLN A 177 1.72 13.29 -2.94
C GLN A 177 2.77 14.25 -2.39
N LEU A 178 4.03 13.82 -2.24
CA LEU A 178 5.11 14.70 -1.82
C LEU A 178 5.45 15.74 -2.91
N ALA A 179 5.41 15.37 -4.20
CA ALA A 179 5.56 16.36 -5.28
C ALA A 179 4.46 17.43 -5.22
N ILE A 180 3.21 17.05 -4.95
CA ILE A 180 2.09 18.00 -4.74
C ILE A 180 2.32 18.87 -3.50
N ILE A 181 2.86 18.32 -2.42
CA ILE A 181 3.19 19.06 -1.20
C ILE A 181 4.26 20.10 -1.49
N LEU A 182 5.38 19.70 -2.08
CA LEU A 182 6.50 20.58 -2.45
C LEU A 182 6.07 21.67 -3.43
N GLU A 183 5.25 21.32 -4.44
CA GLU A 183 4.69 22.31 -5.37
C GLU A 183 3.88 23.39 -4.64
N LYS A 184 3.11 23.01 -3.60
CA LYS A 184 2.32 23.95 -2.78
C LYS A 184 3.17 24.77 -1.82
N GLU A 185 4.26 24.20 -1.32
CA GLU A 185 5.26 24.88 -0.49
C GLU A 185 6.14 25.83 -1.32
N GLY A 186 6.06 25.77 -2.65
CA GLY A 186 6.83 26.62 -3.56
C GLY A 186 8.18 26.01 -3.98
N GLU A 187 8.51 24.82 -3.50
CA GLU A 187 9.72 24.05 -3.74
C GLU A 187 9.64 23.29 -5.09
N LEU A 188 9.56 24.04 -6.19
CA LEU A 188 9.29 23.49 -7.53
C LEU A 188 10.43 22.59 -8.04
N GLU A 189 11.68 22.98 -7.78
CA GLU A 189 12.88 22.23 -8.17
C GLU A 189 12.93 20.87 -7.47
N SER A 190 12.63 20.86 -6.16
CA SER A 190 12.55 19.63 -5.38
C SER A 190 11.39 18.74 -5.84
N ALA A 191 10.24 19.32 -6.19
CA ALA A 191 9.11 18.57 -6.78
C ALA A 191 9.49 17.93 -8.12
N LEU A 192 10.26 18.65 -8.95
CA LEU A 192 10.73 18.16 -10.26
C LEU A 192 11.70 16.99 -10.09
N GLU A 193 12.76 17.17 -9.30
CA GLU A 193 13.77 16.12 -9.03
C GLU A 193 13.11 14.85 -8.49
N LEU A 194 12.15 15.02 -7.57
CA LEU A 194 11.41 13.92 -6.98
C LEU A 194 10.58 13.14 -8.04
N THR A 195 9.95 13.86 -8.96
CA THR A 195 9.14 13.25 -10.03
C THR A 195 10.00 12.52 -11.05
N GLU A 196 11.15 13.07 -11.42
CA GLU A 196 12.15 12.41 -12.28
C GLU A 196 12.69 11.13 -11.63
N LYS A 197 12.96 11.16 -10.32
CA LYS A 197 13.40 9.98 -9.58
C LYS A 197 12.35 8.87 -9.60
N ALA A 198 11.06 9.20 -9.52
CA ALA A 198 9.97 8.24 -9.63
C ALA A 198 9.93 7.59 -11.03
N LEU A 199 10.07 8.40 -12.08
CA LEU A 199 10.11 7.95 -13.48
C LEU A 199 11.31 7.02 -13.72
N LYS A 200 12.50 7.40 -13.28
CA LYS A 200 13.73 6.58 -13.41
C LYS A 200 13.60 5.21 -12.72
N GLN A 201 12.81 5.10 -11.66
CA GLN A 201 12.54 3.82 -10.97
C GLN A 201 11.44 2.98 -11.64
N GLY A 202 10.71 3.55 -12.60
CA GLY A 202 9.65 2.88 -13.35
C GLY A 202 8.29 2.87 -12.66
N TRP A 203 8.02 3.80 -11.73
CA TRP A 203 6.72 3.92 -11.08
C TRP A 203 5.66 4.57 -11.99
N THR A 204 4.41 4.10 -11.92
CA THR A 204 3.31 4.57 -12.77
C THR A 204 2.56 5.75 -12.12
N ASN A 205 3.14 6.95 -12.16
CA ASN A 205 2.62 8.14 -11.47
C ASN A 205 2.18 9.30 -12.38
N ASP A 206 1.95 9.06 -13.68
CA ASP A 206 1.79 10.12 -14.69
C ASP A 206 2.96 11.13 -14.65
N SER A 207 4.18 10.64 -14.42
CA SER A 207 5.36 11.46 -14.14
C SER A 207 5.69 12.42 -15.27
N ASP A 208 5.52 12.03 -16.54
CA ASP A 208 5.82 12.87 -17.70
C ASP A 208 4.98 14.16 -17.70
N LYS A 209 3.66 14.04 -17.45
CA LYS A 209 2.75 15.18 -17.37
C LYS A 209 3.14 16.12 -16.22
N CYS A 210 3.56 15.54 -15.09
CA CYS A 210 3.98 16.31 -13.92
C CYS A 210 5.30 17.07 -14.19
N ILE A 211 6.28 16.42 -14.82
CA ILE A 211 7.56 17.03 -15.22
C ILE A 211 7.31 18.21 -16.15
N THR A 212 6.55 18.03 -17.24
CA THR A 212 6.24 19.13 -18.17
C THR A 212 5.60 20.33 -17.47
N LYS A 213 4.62 20.08 -16.59
CA LYS A 213 3.96 21.14 -15.82
C LYS A 213 4.95 21.89 -14.92
N LEU A 214 5.83 21.18 -14.20
CA LEU A 214 6.79 21.78 -13.28
C LEU A 214 7.86 22.59 -14.02
N THR A 215 8.38 22.08 -15.15
CA THR A 215 9.33 22.82 -16.00
C THR A 215 8.74 24.14 -16.48
N VAL A 216 7.51 24.14 -17.01
CA VAL A 216 6.83 25.37 -17.45
C VAL A 216 6.65 26.37 -16.31
N LYS A 217 6.41 25.92 -15.08
CA LYS A 217 6.29 26.80 -13.92
C LYS A 217 7.64 27.40 -13.50
N LEU A 218 8.71 26.62 -13.56
CA LEU A 218 10.07 27.07 -13.26
C LEU A 218 10.53 28.12 -14.27
N ASP A 219 10.27 27.91 -15.56
CA ASP A 219 10.66 28.86 -16.60
C ASP A 219 9.91 30.19 -16.49
N LYS A 220 8.68 30.19 -15.96
CA LYS A 220 7.92 31.42 -15.67
C LYS A 220 8.39 32.19 -14.43
N ARG A 221 9.20 31.58 -13.57
CA ARG A 221 9.77 32.23 -12.38
C ARG A 221 11.11 32.93 -12.65
N LYS A 222 11.78 32.54 -13.73
CA LYS A 222 13.00 33.19 -14.23
C LYS A 222 12.64 34.49 -14.94
#